data_AF-A0AAU5C7Q2-F1
#
_entry.id   AF-A0AAU5C7Q2-F1
#
_cell.length_a   1.000
_cell.length_b   1.000
_cell.length_c   1.000
_cell.angle_alpha   90.00
_cell.angle_beta   90.00
_cell.angle_gamma   90.00
#
_symmetry.space_group_name_H-M   'P 1'
#
loop_
_entity.id
_entity.type
_entity.pdbx_description
1 polymer ?
#
loop_
_entity_poly.entity_id
_entity_poly.type
_entity_poly.pdbx_seq_one_letter_code
_entity_poly.pdbx_strand_id
1 'polypeptide(L)'
;MDTTELAEACIEDTSTILVTPSTLQDNDVIRNLIRDFFGSTITLEDLASGSADLAQKTVYLCGDVSAISDHQLRAAARVFVIRELSHGYHEEVDRLWTLVDLGRVPLRIHGAGVYYRRFFDLGVDHFGRIHAEHAFQSLTESTKPGTAHRSGIYLTPVTQDGDELHFRLLRCSTNLSGPTESFRPTDTHIVEALNREAATVFRNQAPLNHVLAQTYHNTLATTERKQSKAKISAHADKTKDMPVNGIMAFCTFYDGLDNLQPLAEDTFDHGVKGASGLTRLHFRLKEPAAERDGVALPSQFTLTLYPGSVFFMPLSTNRLYTHEIRPSTLDAELLPTRLGYVVRCSSAEAVHKNDHTFLKMAGELVKLGPPTPDGMNELRRLYAEENRTSSFIDYGDKFLFSMNTGDYIAPRI
;
A
#
# COMPACT_ATOMS: atom_id res chain seq x y z
N MET A 1 -8.71 -33.78 -5.02
CA MET A 1 -7.72 -32.73 -4.78
C MET A 1 -8.06 -32.13 -3.45
N ASP A 2 -7.20 -32.38 -2.45
CA ASP A 2 -7.34 -31.82 -1.12
C ASP A 2 -7.27 -30.29 -1.24
N THR A 3 -8.36 -29.60 -0.92
CA THR A 3 -8.33 -28.16 -0.68
C THR A 3 -7.48 -27.96 0.57
N THR A 4 -6.16 -27.80 0.40
CA THR A 4 -5.35 -27.08 1.39
C THR A 4 -6.14 -25.83 1.74
N GLU A 5 -6.63 -25.72 2.97
CA GLU A 5 -7.23 -24.51 3.51
C GLU A 5 -6.34 -23.34 3.07
N LEU A 6 -6.81 -22.56 2.10
CA LEU A 6 -6.04 -21.43 1.59
C LEU A 6 -5.99 -20.40 2.71
N ALA A 7 -4.90 -20.41 3.47
CA ALA A 7 -4.73 -19.53 4.61
C ALA A 7 -4.63 -18.07 4.13
N GLU A 8 -5.50 -17.19 4.64
CA GLU A 8 -5.37 -15.74 4.45
C GLU A 8 -3.97 -15.28 4.91
N ALA A 9 -3.47 -14.19 4.33
CA ALA A 9 -2.23 -13.57 4.82
C ALA A 9 -2.43 -13.08 6.27
N CYS A 10 -1.50 -13.44 7.15
CA CYS A 10 -1.54 -13.06 8.56
C CYS A 10 -0.48 -11.99 8.83
N ILE A 11 -0.85 -10.95 9.58
CA ILE A 11 0.11 -10.00 10.12
C ILE A 11 0.89 -10.71 11.24
N GLU A 12 2.23 -10.69 11.19
CA GLU A 12 3.10 -11.38 12.16
C GLU A 12 4.20 -10.45 12.67
N ASP A 13 4.19 -10.18 13.98
CA ASP A 13 5.06 -9.19 14.63
C ASP A 13 6.33 -9.80 15.26
N THR A 14 6.45 -11.12 15.25
CA THR A 14 7.51 -11.87 15.96
C THR A 14 8.92 -11.63 15.39
N SER A 15 8.99 -11.15 14.14
CA SER A 15 10.23 -10.97 13.37
C SER A 15 10.83 -9.57 13.49
N THR A 16 10.25 -8.68 14.30
CA THR A 16 10.69 -7.29 14.42
C THR A 16 10.92 -6.90 15.88
N ILE A 17 12.06 -6.28 16.16
CA ILE A 17 12.48 -5.88 17.52
C ILE A 17 12.90 -4.41 17.53
N LEU A 18 12.43 -3.67 18.53
CA LEU A 18 12.94 -2.35 18.90
C LEU A 18 13.82 -2.48 20.14
N VAL A 19 15.06 -1.99 20.06
CA VAL A 19 15.98 -1.90 21.19
C VAL A 19 16.01 -0.46 21.67
N THR A 20 15.62 -0.23 22.92
CA THR A 20 15.51 1.11 23.51
C THR A 20 16.20 1.19 24.87
N PRO A 21 16.87 2.30 25.22
CA PRO A 21 17.37 2.52 26.58
C PRO A 21 16.22 2.62 27.58
N SER A 22 16.41 2.08 28.77
CA SER A 22 15.49 2.23 29.90
C SER A 22 15.23 3.71 30.24
N THR A 23 16.26 4.56 30.15
CA THR A 23 16.20 6.01 30.44
C THR A 23 15.38 6.83 29.44
N LEU A 24 15.13 6.29 28.25
CA LEU A 24 14.41 6.99 27.18
C LEU A 24 12.90 6.68 27.16
N GLN A 25 12.42 5.75 27.99
CA GLN A 25 11.01 5.35 28.04
C GLN A 25 10.06 6.44 28.59
N ASP A 26 10.61 7.46 29.26
CA ASP A 26 9.85 8.61 29.79
C ASP A 26 9.68 9.75 28.80
N ASN A 27 10.35 9.72 27.65
CA ASN A 27 10.11 10.67 26.57
C ASN A 27 8.80 10.32 25.83
N ASP A 28 7.85 11.25 25.74
CA ASP A 28 6.53 11.01 25.13
C ASP A 28 6.62 10.51 23.68
N VAL A 29 7.61 10.96 22.89
CA VAL A 29 7.82 10.48 21.51
C VAL A 29 8.17 9.00 21.51
N ILE A 30 9.08 8.59 22.39
CA ILE A 30 9.55 7.21 22.49
C ILE A 30 8.48 6.32 23.12
N ARG A 31 7.75 6.82 24.12
CA ARG A 31 6.62 6.11 24.72
C ARG A 31 5.52 5.82 23.70
N ASN A 32 5.17 6.80 22.87
CA ASN A 32 4.20 6.61 21.79
C ASN A 32 4.74 5.64 20.73
N LEU A 33 6.03 5.74 20.39
CA LEU A 33 6.67 4.80 19.47
C LEU A 33 6.60 3.36 20.00
N ILE A 34 6.99 3.12 21.25
CA ILE A 34 6.97 1.78 21.88
C ILE A 34 5.55 1.21 21.90
N ARG A 35 4.54 2.03 22.24
CA ARG A 35 3.14 1.61 22.27
C ARG A 35 2.66 1.12 20.90
N ASP A 36 2.99 1.87 19.86
CA ASP A 36 2.45 1.65 18.52
C ASP A 36 3.41 0.83 17.63
N PHE A 37 4.59 0.45 18.13
CA PHE A 37 5.59 -0.29 17.37
C PHE A 37 5.07 -1.65 16.89
N PHE A 38 5.40 -2.00 15.65
CA PHE A 38 5.12 -3.32 15.11
C PHE A 38 6.25 -4.29 15.47
N GLY A 39 6.12 -4.97 16.60
CA GLY A 39 7.10 -5.96 17.07
C GLY A 39 7.21 -5.98 18.58
N SER A 40 8.24 -6.65 19.08
CA SER A 40 8.58 -6.58 20.51
C SER A 40 9.58 -5.45 20.79
N THR A 41 9.54 -4.94 22.01
CA THR A 41 10.54 -3.97 22.50
C THR A 41 11.38 -4.64 23.58
N ILE A 42 12.69 -4.48 23.50
CA ILE A 42 13.65 -4.95 24.52
C ILE A 42 14.56 -3.80 24.94
N THR A 43 15.21 -3.95 26.09
CA THR A 43 16.19 -2.97 26.57
C THR A 43 17.59 -3.22 26.01
N LEU A 44 18.49 -2.24 26.14
CA LEU A 44 19.91 -2.43 25.82
C LEU A 44 20.54 -3.49 26.73
N GLU A 45 20.09 -3.57 27.98
CA GLU A 45 20.52 -4.56 28.95
C GLU A 45 20.08 -5.98 28.54
N ASP A 46 18.85 -6.13 28.04
CA ASP A 46 18.36 -7.40 27.49
C ASP A 46 19.22 -7.85 26.30
N LEU A 47 19.51 -6.93 25.38
CA LEU A 47 20.40 -7.17 24.24
C LEU A 47 21.81 -7.58 24.70
N ALA A 48 22.36 -6.90 25.72
CA ALA A 48 23.68 -7.20 26.26
C ALA A 48 23.76 -8.56 26.94
N SER A 49 22.68 -8.99 27.60
CA SER A 49 22.59 -10.29 28.27
C SER A 49 22.43 -11.46 27.29
N GLY A 50 22.08 -11.21 26.03
CA GLY A 50 21.78 -12.25 25.04
C GLY A 50 20.47 -12.99 25.32
N SER A 51 19.55 -12.41 26.09
CA SER A 51 18.26 -13.02 26.45
C SER A 51 17.27 -13.06 25.29
N ALA A 52 17.42 -12.17 24.32
CA ALA A 52 16.58 -12.10 23.13
C ALA A 52 17.21 -12.87 21.95
N ASP A 53 16.45 -13.78 21.35
CA ASP A 53 16.82 -14.38 20.07
C ASP A 53 16.62 -13.37 18.95
N LEU A 54 17.70 -13.08 18.22
CA LEU A 54 17.72 -12.16 17.08
C LEU A 54 17.73 -12.89 15.74
N ALA A 55 17.79 -14.22 15.71
CA ALA A 55 17.90 -14.99 14.48
C ALA A 55 16.77 -14.63 13.51
N GLN A 56 17.13 -14.26 12.28
CA GLN A 56 16.20 -13.87 11.21
C GLN A 56 15.37 -12.61 11.49
N LYS A 57 15.67 -11.84 12.54
CA LYS A 57 14.88 -10.67 12.91
C LYS A 57 15.37 -9.39 12.25
N THR A 58 14.45 -8.44 12.11
CA THR A 58 14.73 -7.05 11.82
C THR A 58 14.84 -6.28 13.13
N VAL A 59 16.00 -5.70 13.39
CA VAL A 59 16.32 -5.00 14.65
C VAL A 59 16.43 -3.50 14.39
N TYR A 60 15.67 -2.71 15.14
CA TYR A 60 15.73 -1.25 15.17
C TYR A 60 16.41 -0.79 16.46
N LEU A 61 17.44 0.04 16.35
CA LEU A 61 18.23 0.54 17.47
C LEU A 61 17.90 2.01 17.76
N CYS A 62 17.73 2.32 19.05
CA CYS A 62 17.63 3.65 19.62
C CYS A 62 18.67 3.85 20.72
N GLY A 63 19.04 5.10 21.01
CA GLY A 63 19.93 5.48 22.11
C GLY A 63 21.41 5.52 21.76
N ASP A 64 22.26 5.31 22.75
CA ASP A 64 23.70 5.23 22.55
C ASP A 64 24.07 3.86 21.95
N VAL A 65 24.41 3.84 20.67
CA VAL A 65 24.79 2.61 19.96
C VAL A 65 26.30 2.36 19.98
N SER A 66 27.09 3.21 20.67
CA SER A 66 28.54 3.04 20.78
C SER A 66 28.92 1.77 21.57
N ALA A 67 28.08 1.39 22.54
CA ALA A 67 28.25 0.21 23.38
C ALA A 67 27.78 -1.10 22.73
N ILE A 68 27.13 -1.04 21.56
CA ILE A 68 26.65 -2.23 20.85
C ILE A 68 27.75 -2.72 19.91
N SER A 69 28.06 -4.01 19.99
CA SER A 69 29.04 -4.68 19.15
C SER A 69 28.37 -5.47 18.01
N ASP A 70 29.06 -5.60 16.87
CA ASP A 70 28.59 -6.41 15.74
C ASP A 70 28.33 -7.88 16.11
N HIS A 71 29.03 -8.41 17.11
CA HIS A 71 28.82 -9.77 17.59
C HIS A 71 27.40 -9.97 18.16
N GLN A 72 26.88 -8.99 18.89
CA GLN A 72 25.54 -9.06 19.50
C GLN A 72 24.45 -9.08 18.44
N LEU A 73 24.68 -8.47 17.28
CA LEU A 73 23.69 -8.31 16.22
C LEU A 73 23.91 -9.27 15.04
N ARG A 74 24.96 -10.09 15.04
CA ARG A 74 25.36 -10.95 13.93
C ARG A 74 24.25 -11.90 13.45
N ALA A 75 23.39 -12.35 14.35
CA ALA A 75 22.29 -13.27 14.03
C ALA A 75 21.07 -12.57 13.40
N ALA A 76 20.98 -11.24 13.52
CA ALA A 76 19.89 -10.47 12.93
C ALA A 76 19.97 -10.51 11.40
N ALA A 77 18.81 -10.62 10.75
CA ALA A 77 18.75 -10.52 9.30
C ALA A 77 18.99 -9.09 8.80
N ARG A 78 18.49 -8.10 9.55
CA ARG A 78 18.56 -6.68 9.21
C ARG A 78 18.77 -5.87 10.49
N VAL A 79 19.63 -4.86 10.43
CA VAL A 79 19.88 -3.93 11.53
C VAL A 79 19.72 -2.51 11.03
N PHE A 80 18.86 -1.76 11.71
CA PHE A 80 18.58 -0.36 11.46
C PHE A 80 18.90 0.50 12.68
N VAL A 81 19.54 1.64 12.45
CA VAL A 81 19.77 2.66 13.48
C VAL A 81 18.83 3.83 13.20
N ILE A 82 17.98 4.18 14.17
CA ILE A 82 17.01 5.26 14.02
C ILE A 82 17.72 6.59 14.29
N ARG A 83 17.93 7.38 13.23
CA ARG A 83 18.80 8.57 13.24
C ARG A 83 18.42 9.58 14.31
N GLU A 84 17.13 9.87 14.44
CA GLU A 84 16.60 10.91 15.34
C GLU A 84 16.61 10.49 16.81
N LEU A 85 16.69 9.19 17.09
CA LEU A 85 16.63 8.63 18.43
C LEU A 85 17.96 8.02 18.88
N SER A 86 19.00 8.07 18.05
CA SER A 86 20.29 7.42 18.31
C SER A 86 21.46 8.39 18.25
N HIS A 87 22.53 8.04 18.95
CA HIS A 87 23.83 8.72 18.91
C HIS A 87 24.96 7.71 19.14
N GLY A 88 26.22 8.13 18.99
CA GLY A 88 27.36 7.23 19.19
C GLY A 88 27.60 6.25 18.03
N TYR A 89 26.89 6.42 16.90
CA TYR A 89 27.27 5.79 15.63
C TYR A 89 28.35 6.64 14.95
N HIS A 90 29.36 5.98 14.38
CA HIS A 90 30.39 6.65 13.59
C HIS A 90 29.98 6.62 12.12
N GLU A 91 29.71 7.79 11.52
CA GLU A 91 29.39 7.89 10.09
C GLU A 91 30.58 7.52 9.17
N GLU A 92 31.81 7.62 9.70
CA GLU A 92 33.06 7.42 8.94
C GLU A 92 33.66 6.01 9.07
N VAL A 93 33.07 5.14 9.90
CA VAL A 93 33.53 3.75 10.02
C VAL A 93 32.53 2.87 9.31
N ASP A 94 33.04 2.02 8.43
CA ASP A 94 32.40 0.98 7.62
C ASP A 94 31.55 -0.01 8.45
N ARG A 95 30.55 0.50 9.19
CA ARG A 95 29.62 -0.28 10.01
C ARG A 95 28.50 -0.77 9.12
N LEU A 96 28.20 -2.06 9.26
CA LEU A 96 27.20 -2.84 8.50
C LEU A 96 25.74 -2.40 8.72
N TRP A 97 25.46 -1.40 9.56
CA TRP A 97 24.09 -1.08 9.98
C TRP A 97 23.53 0.08 9.17
N THR A 98 22.32 -0.10 8.65
CA THR A 98 21.68 0.91 7.81
C THR A 98 21.06 2.00 8.68
N LEU A 99 21.43 3.26 8.45
CA LEU A 99 20.76 4.40 9.07
C LEU A 99 19.39 4.61 8.43
N VAL A 100 18.36 4.79 9.26
CA VAL A 100 17.00 5.09 8.82
C VAL A 100 16.40 6.21 9.64
N ASP A 101 15.48 6.95 9.02
CA ASP A 101 14.70 7.96 9.71
C ASP A 101 13.52 7.31 10.47
N LEU A 102 12.97 8.03 11.46
CA LEU A 102 11.86 7.59 12.30
C LEU A 102 10.62 7.19 11.49
N GLY A 103 10.47 7.72 10.28
CA GLY A 103 9.37 7.36 9.38
C GLY A 103 9.45 5.96 8.77
N ARG A 104 10.65 5.34 8.79
CA ARG A 104 10.89 3.95 8.35
C ARG A 104 10.60 2.92 9.44
N VAL A 105 10.27 3.35 10.65
CA VAL A 105 9.93 2.45 11.75
C VAL A 105 8.47 1.99 11.61
N PRO A 106 8.19 0.68 11.64
CA PRO A 106 6.86 0.15 11.40
C PRO A 106 5.94 0.37 12.60
N LEU A 107 4.73 0.85 12.33
CA LEU A 107 3.69 1.05 13.33
C LEU A 107 2.53 0.09 13.12
N ARG A 108 2.07 -0.56 14.18
CA ARG A 108 0.84 -1.36 14.20
C ARG A 108 -0.36 -0.43 14.19
N ILE A 109 -1.25 -0.62 13.22
CA ILE A 109 -2.53 0.09 13.16
C ILE A 109 -3.63 -0.87 13.58
N HIS A 110 -3.93 -0.92 14.88
CA HIS A 110 -5.10 -1.62 15.45
C HIS A 110 -5.29 -3.08 15.01
N GLY A 111 -4.23 -3.80 14.63
CA GLY A 111 -4.34 -5.14 14.02
C GLY A 111 -4.94 -5.17 12.60
N ALA A 112 -5.25 -4.00 12.02
CA ALA A 112 -5.74 -3.84 10.66
C ALA A 112 -4.60 -3.80 9.62
N GLY A 113 -3.41 -3.37 10.01
CA GLY A 113 -2.26 -3.29 9.11
C GLY A 113 -1.00 -2.72 9.77
N VAL A 114 0.02 -2.51 8.94
CA VAL A 114 1.31 -1.92 9.34
C VAL A 114 1.57 -0.66 8.53
N TYR A 115 1.91 0.42 9.23
CA TYR A 115 2.09 1.75 8.65
C TYR A 115 3.52 2.25 8.81
N TYR A 116 4.07 2.73 7.70
CA TYR A 116 5.33 3.44 7.63
C TYR A 116 5.03 4.88 7.26
N ARG A 117 5.34 5.82 8.16
CA ARG A 117 5.07 7.25 7.93
C ARG A 117 5.90 7.82 6.79
N ARG A 118 7.08 7.26 6.54
CA ARG A 118 7.96 7.61 5.42
C ARG A 118 8.79 6.38 5.06
N PHE A 119 8.20 5.50 4.26
CA PHE A 119 8.90 4.34 3.72
C PHE A 119 9.86 4.77 2.61
N PHE A 120 9.40 5.55 1.64
CA PHE A 120 10.25 6.02 0.55
C PHE A 120 10.91 7.35 0.90
N ASP A 121 12.17 7.51 0.50
CA ASP A 121 12.94 8.74 0.68
C ASP A 121 12.30 9.90 -0.10
N LEU A 122 12.26 11.08 0.51
CA LEU A 122 11.74 12.31 -0.08
C LEU A 122 12.71 12.92 -1.10
N GLY A 123 14.01 12.61 -1.03
CA GLY A 123 15.00 13.02 -2.01
C GLY A 123 14.83 12.34 -3.37
N VAL A 124 14.00 11.30 -3.45
CA VAL A 124 13.65 10.63 -4.70
C VAL A 124 12.28 11.09 -5.17
N ASP A 125 12.26 11.82 -6.29
CA ASP A 125 11.04 12.29 -6.95
C ASP A 125 10.29 11.13 -7.65
N HIS A 126 9.65 10.28 -6.85
CA HIS A 126 8.83 9.18 -7.36
C HIS A 126 7.65 9.69 -8.19
N PHE A 127 7.06 10.83 -7.82
CA PHE A 127 5.93 11.41 -8.56
C PHE A 127 6.36 11.74 -9.99
N GLY A 128 7.40 12.55 -10.15
CA GLY A 128 7.89 12.99 -11.46
C GLY A 128 8.45 11.83 -12.28
N ARG A 129 9.17 10.88 -11.67
CA ARG A 129 9.67 9.69 -12.37
C ARG A 129 8.56 8.83 -12.94
N ILE A 130 7.53 8.50 -12.14
CA ILE A 130 6.39 7.70 -12.62
C ILE A 130 5.65 8.43 -13.74
N HIS A 131 5.46 9.75 -13.62
CA HIS A 131 4.84 10.56 -14.67
C HIS A 131 5.68 10.68 -15.95
N ALA A 132 7.01 10.60 -15.84
CA ALA A 132 7.91 10.59 -17.00
C ALA A 132 7.98 9.22 -17.68
N GLU A 133 7.84 8.14 -16.89
CA GLU A 133 7.88 6.75 -17.37
C GLU A 133 6.57 6.28 -18.01
N HIS A 134 5.43 6.89 -17.64
CA HIS A 134 4.09 6.43 -18.01
C HIS A 134 3.14 7.50 -18.51
N ALA A 135 2.30 7.13 -19.48
CA ALA A 135 1.21 7.95 -19.97
C ALA A 135 -0.10 7.65 -19.21
N PHE A 136 -0.46 8.51 -18.27
CA PHE A 136 -1.69 8.35 -17.47
C PHE A 136 -2.94 8.49 -18.33
N GLN A 137 -3.92 7.64 -18.05
CA GLN A 137 -5.14 7.48 -18.82
C GLN A 137 -6.30 8.15 -18.09
N SER A 138 -7.31 8.57 -18.86
CA SER A 138 -8.55 9.10 -18.29
C SER A 138 -9.35 8.00 -17.61
N LEU A 139 -10.02 8.35 -16.51
CA LEU A 139 -10.99 7.48 -15.84
C LEU A 139 -12.40 7.95 -16.15
N THR A 140 -13.31 7.02 -16.42
CA THR A 140 -14.76 7.31 -16.39
C THR A 140 -15.35 6.93 -15.03
N GLU A 141 -16.09 7.85 -14.41
CA GLU A 141 -16.82 7.53 -13.17
C GLU A 141 -18.14 6.82 -13.49
N SER A 142 -18.18 5.49 -13.30
CA SER A 142 -19.40 4.71 -13.48
C SER A 142 -19.97 4.83 -14.91
N THR A 143 -21.30 4.84 -15.05
CA THR A 143 -22.03 5.02 -16.32
C THR A 143 -22.31 6.49 -16.66
N LYS A 144 -21.73 7.45 -15.92
CA LYS A 144 -22.02 8.88 -16.14
C LYS A 144 -21.20 9.43 -17.31
N PRO A 145 -21.80 10.29 -18.17
CA PRO A 145 -21.04 11.00 -19.19
C PRO A 145 -20.14 12.04 -18.52
N GLY A 146 -18.87 11.70 -18.29
CA GLY A 146 -17.87 12.58 -17.70
C GLY A 146 -16.58 11.84 -17.32
N THR A 147 -15.45 12.55 -17.43
CA THR A 147 -14.16 12.07 -16.91
C THR A 147 -14.06 12.36 -15.42
N ALA A 148 -13.53 11.42 -14.64
CA ALA A 148 -13.20 11.62 -13.24
C ALA A 148 -12.20 12.79 -13.09
N HIS A 149 -12.14 13.41 -11.91
CA HIS A 149 -11.04 14.32 -11.53
C HIS A 149 -9.71 13.59 -11.28
N ARG A 150 -9.60 12.35 -11.76
CA ARG A 150 -8.43 11.51 -11.63
C ARG A 150 -8.01 11.02 -12.99
N SER A 151 -6.71 10.87 -13.15
CA SER A 151 -6.09 10.07 -14.20
C SER A 151 -5.39 8.88 -13.54
N GLY A 152 -5.13 7.81 -14.29
CA GLY A 152 -4.50 6.63 -13.71
C GLY A 152 -4.00 5.64 -14.75
N ILE A 153 -3.37 4.59 -14.27
CA ILE A 153 -2.79 3.55 -15.11
C ILE A 153 -2.69 2.24 -14.32
N TYR A 154 -2.84 1.12 -15.02
CA TYR A 154 -2.50 -0.20 -14.49
C TYR A 154 -1.12 -0.60 -14.96
N LEU A 155 -0.32 -1.11 -14.02
CA LEU A 155 1.02 -1.59 -14.28
C LEU A 155 1.19 -3.02 -13.75
N THR A 156 1.88 -3.87 -14.50
CA THR A 156 2.25 -5.23 -14.09
C THR A 156 3.45 -5.68 -14.91
N PRO A 157 4.29 -6.64 -14.50
CA PRO A 157 5.32 -7.16 -15.38
C PRO A 157 4.72 -7.74 -16.65
N VAL A 158 5.19 -7.28 -17.82
CA VAL A 158 4.83 -7.82 -19.13
C VAL A 158 6.05 -8.52 -19.73
N THR A 159 5.89 -9.77 -20.16
CA THR A 159 6.95 -10.52 -20.85
C THR A 159 6.47 -10.95 -22.23
N GLN A 160 7.35 -10.90 -23.22
CA GLN A 160 7.05 -11.31 -24.58
C GLN A 160 7.65 -12.70 -24.88
N ASP A 161 6.84 -13.59 -25.43
CA ASP A 161 7.27 -14.88 -26.00
C ASP A 161 6.73 -15.00 -27.42
N GLY A 162 7.60 -14.82 -28.42
CA GLY A 162 7.18 -14.70 -29.81
C GLY A 162 6.21 -13.50 -30.02
N ASP A 163 5.02 -13.80 -30.48
CA ASP A 163 3.89 -12.87 -30.67
C ASP A 163 2.94 -12.79 -29.45
N GLU A 164 3.20 -13.57 -28.41
CA GLU A 164 2.42 -13.56 -27.18
C GLU A 164 2.96 -12.54 -26.17
N LEU A 165 2.06 -11.74 -25.60
CA LEU A 165 2.35 -10.85 -24.48
C LEU A 165 1.72 -11.42 -23.20
N HIS A 166 2.55 -11.87 -22.26
CA HIS A 166 2.12 -12.43 -20.99
C HIS A 166 2.13 -11.36 -19.89
N PHE A 167 1.04 -11.29 -19.12
CA PHE A 167 0.86 -10.28 -18.08
C PHE A 167 -0.17 -10.77 -17.04
N ARG A 168 -0.47 -9.94 -16.04
CA ARG A 168 -1.53 -10.22 -15.06
C ARG A 168 -2.62 -9.17 -15.15
N LEU A 169 -3.86 -9.61 -15.03
CA LEU A 169 -5.03 -8.75 -14.98
C LEU A 169 -5.45 -8.51 -13.52
N LEU A 170 -6.05 -7.36 -13.27
CA LEU A 170 -6.77 -7.10 -12.03
C LEU A 170 -8.10 -6.42 -12.38
N ARG A 171 -9.06 -7.22 -12.85
CA ARG A 171 -10.34 -6.81 -13.44
C ARG A 171 -11.28 -6.31 -12.33
N CYS A 172 -11.00 -5.11 -11.83
CA CYS A 172 -11.81 -4.43 -10.85
C CYS A 172 -12.78 -3.42 -11.50
N SER A 173 -13.39 -2.56 -10.70
CA SER A 173 -14.39 -1.58 -11.15
C SER A 173 -13.82 -0.33 -11.83
N THR A 174 -12.51 -0.12 -11.83
CA THR A 174 -11.91 1.07 -12.46
C THR A 174 -11.89 0.89 -13.97
N ASN A 175 -12.49 1.84 -14.69
CA ASN A 175 -12.53 1.85 -16.15
C ASN A 175 -11.55 2.90 -16.68
N LEU A 176 -10.36 2.43 -17.02
CA LEU A 176 -9.31 3.18 -17.69
C LEU A 176 -9.47 3.05 -19.21
N SER A 177 -9.10 4.10 -19.93
CA SER A 177 -9.29 4.18 -21.39
C SER A 177 -8.19 3.53 -22.22
N GLY A 178 -7.06 3.16 -21.63
CA GLY A 178 -5.91 2.59 -22.33
C GLY A 178 -5.46 1.23 -21.78
N PRO A 179 -4.44 0.62 -22.40
CA PRO A 179 -3.94 -0.70 -22.02
C PRO A 179 -3.19 -0.68 -20.68
N THR A 180 -3.03 -1.84 -20.07
CA THR A 180 -2.03 -2.04 -19.00
C THR A 180 -0.61 -1.84 -19.55
N GLU A 181 0.29 -1.26 -18.78
CA GLU A 181 1.70 -1.10 -19.16
C GLU A 181 2.63 -1.97 -18.30
N SER A 182 3.81 -2.28 -18.82
CA SER A 182 4.85 -2.99 -18.09
C SER A 182 5.45 -2.13 -16.99
N PHE A 183 5.96 -2.76 -15.95
CA PHE A 183 6.80 -2.08 -14.97
C PHE A 183 8.02 -1.44 -15.63
N ARG A 184 8.27 -0.19 -15.26
CA ARG A 184 9.48 0.56 -15.56
C ARG A 184 10.43 0.54 -14.37
N PRO A 185 11.68 1.06 -14.48
CA PRO A 185 12.66 0.97 -13.42
C PRO A 185 12.17 1.49 -12.05
N THR A 186 11.35 2.56 -12.04
CA THR A 186 10.81 3.10 -10.78
C THR A 186 9.78 2.15 -10.17
N ASP A 187 8.90 1.54 -10.96
CA ASP A 187 7.92 0.56 -10.46
C ASP A 187 8.59 -0.69 -9.93
N THR A 188 9.56 -1.23 -10.67
CA THR A 188 10.32 -2.41 -10.24
C THR A 188 10.98 -2.14 -8.89
N HIS A 189 11.61 -0.98 -8.72
CA HIS A 189 12.21 -0.60 -7.44
C HIS A 189 11.19 -0.53 -6.30
N ILE A 190 10.07 0.16 -6.51
CA ILE A 190 9.00 0.30 -5.51
C ILE A 190 8.46 -1.09 -5.14
N VAL A 191 8.03 -1.87 -6.12
CA VAL A 191 7.35 -3.16 -5.91
C VAL A 191 8.28 -4.19 -5.29
N GLU A 192 9.56 -4.22 -5.65
CA GLU A 192 10.54 -5.09 -5.00
C GLU A 192 10.80 -4.68 -3.55
N ALA A 193 10.92 -3.38 -3.26
CA ALA A 193 11.09 -2.89 -1.89
C ALA A 193 9.87 -3.25 -1.01
N LEU A 194 8.66 -3.12 -1.56
CA LEU A 194 7.43 -3.51 -0.87
C LEU A 194 7.34 -5.02 -0.65
N ASN A 195 7.72 -5.84 -1.63
CA ASN A 195 7.72 -7.30 -1.47
C ASN A 195 8.74 -7.76 -0.40
N ARG A 196 9.94 -7.16 -0.36
CA ARG A 196 10.93 -7.45 0.69
C ARG A 196 10.41 -7.11 2.08
N GLU A 197 9.73 -5.98 2.24
CA GLU A 197 9.15 -5.60 3.52
C GLU A 197 7.88 -6.41 3.85
N ALA A 198 7.06 -6.74 2.87
CA ALA A 198 5.89 -7.59 3.09
C ALA A 198 6.27 -8.96 3.66
N ALA A 199 7.42 -9.52 3.26
CA ALA A 199 7.93 -10.78 3.79
C ALA A 199 8.34 -10.73 5.28
N THR A 200 8.56 -9.53 5.85
CA THR A 200 8.83 -9.35 7.29
C THR A 200 7.59 -8.95 8.08
N VAL A 201 6.50 -8.55 7.39
CA VAL A 201 5.23 -8.11 8.00
C VAL A 201 4.18 -9.21 7.98
N PHE A 202 4.18 -10.04 6.94
CA PHE A 202 3.16 -11.04 6.71
C PHE A 202 3.72 -12.45 6.57
N ARG A 203 2.96 -13.40 7.09
CA ARG A 203 3.13 -14.82 6.81
C ARG A 203 2.18 -15.27 5.70
N ASN A 204 2.65 -16.18 4.85
CA ASN A 204 1.88 -16.83 3.78
C ASN A 204 1.32 -15.87 2.72
N GLN A 205 1.84 -14.66 2.58
CA GLN A 205 1.43 -13.65 1.62
C GLN A 205 1.74 -14.02 0.16
N ALA A 206 0.83 -13.66 -0.75
CA ALA A 206 1.12 -13.64 -2.18
C ALA A 206 2.01 -12.44 -2.56
N PRO A 207 2.80 -12.54 -3.65
CA PRO A 207 3.62 -11.42 -4.10
C PRO A 207 2.76 -10.26 -4.62
N LEU A 208 3.20 -9.05 -4.30
CA LEU A 208 2.72 -7.81 -4.90
C LEU A 208 3.24 -7.75 -6.35
N ASN A 209 2.33 -7.66 -7.33
CA ASN A 209 2.69 -7.78 -8.76
C ASN A 209 1.82 -6.94 -9.71
N HIS A 210 0.87 -6.17 -9.16
CA HIS A 210 -0.04 -5.36 -9.95
C HIS A 210 -0.28 -4.02 -9.27
N VAL A 211 -0.20 -2.94 -10.03
CA VAL A 211 -0.27 -1.56 -9.53
C VAL A 211 -1.45 -0.84 -10.14
N LEU A 212 -2.17 -0.08 -9.32
CA LEU A 212 -3.02 1.02 -9.77
C LEU A 212 -2.38 2.33 -9.31
N ALA A 213 -1.80 3.08 -10.25
CA ALA A 213 -1.27 4.41 -10.01
C ALA A 213 -2.31 5.45 -10.44
N GLN A 214 -2.63 6.40 -9.57
CA GLN A 214 -3.68 7.41 -9.82
C GLN A 214 -3.25 8.79 -9.36
N THR A 215 -3.37 9.77 -10.24
CA THR A 215 -3.16 11.19 -9.93
C THR A 215 -4.49 11.82 -9.54
N TYR A 216 -4.48 12.55 -8.42
CA TYR A 216 -5.64 13.18 -7.81
C TYR A 216 -5.55 14.69 -8.04
N HIS A 217 -6.30 15.19 -9.02
CA HIS A 217 -6.26 16.59 -9.41
C HIS A 217 -7.23 17.43 -8.55
N ASN A 218 -6.79 18.64 -8.21
CA ASN A 218 -7.64 19.66 -7.60
C ASN A 218 -8.02 20.70 -8.65
N THR A 219 -9.29 21.09 -8.69
CA THR A 219 -9.80 22.12 -9.60
C THR A 219 -10.13 23.36 -8.78
N LEU A 220 -9.52 24.49 -9.14
CA LEU A 220 -9.74 25.77 -8.48
C LEU A 220 -11.18 26.26 -8.66
N ALA A 221 -11.62 27.11 -7.74
CA ALA A 221 -12.87 27.82 -7.91
C ALA A 221 -12.75 28.82 -9.06
N THR A 222 -13.83 28.97 -9.83
CA THR A 222 -14.00 30.04 -10.82
C THR A 222 -15.22 30.88 -10.41
N THR A 223 -15.46 32.00 -11.08
CA THR A 223 -16.67 32.82 -10.88
C THR A 223 -17.97 32.03 -11.03
N GLU A 224 -17.95 30.94 -11.81
CA GLU A 224 -19.13 30.16 -12.17
C GLU A 224 -19.21 28.81 -11.42
N ARG A 225 -18.10 28.32 -10.84
CA ARG A 225 -18.02 26.98 -10.26
C ARG A 225 -17.19 26.98 -8.97
N LYS A 226 -17.70 26.29 -7.94
CA LYS A 226 -16.93 26.02 -6.72
C LYS A 226 -15.72 25.15 -7.04
N GLN A 227 -14.67 25.28 -6.22
CA GLN A 227 -13.52 24.36 -6.26
C GLN A 227 -13.98 22.90 -6.11
N SER A 228 -13.22 21.98 -6.70
CA SER A 228 -13.41 20.54 -6.58
C SER A 228 -12.09 19.90 -6.18
N LYS A 229 -12.13 18.90 -5.31
CA LYS A 229 -10.96 18.16 -4.84
C LYS A 229 -11.20 16.68 -5.10
N ALA A 230 -10.21 16.00 -5.65
CA ALA A 230 -10.33 14.58 -5.93
C ALA A 230 -10.50 13.77 -4.63
N LYS A 231 -11.55 12.94 -4.60
CA LYS A 231 -11.90 12.06 -3.48
C LYS A 231 -12.39 10.72 -4.00
N ILE A 232 -12.26 9.67 -3.19
CA ILE A 232 -12.87 8.36 -3.46
C ILE A 232 -13.81 8.08 -2.29
N SER A 233 -15.08 7.85 -2.58
CA SER A 233 -16.08 7.48 -1.57
C SER A 233 -15.78 6.12 -0.93
N ALA A 234 -16.38 5.87 0.24
CA ALA A 234 -16.25 4.59 0.94
C ALA A 234 -16.51 3.37 0.04
N HIS A 235 -15.54 2.47 0.00
CA HIS A 235 -15.60 1.20 -0.74
C HIS A 235 -14.63 0.17 -0.13
N ALA A 236 -14.81 -1.09 -0.51
CA ALA A 236 -13.78 -2.12 -0.38
C ALA A 236 -13.20 -2.40 -1.77
N ASP A 237 -11.90 -2.66 -1.83
CA ASP A 237 -11.22 -3.04 -3.07
C ASP A 237 -11.76 -4.39 -3.56
N LYS A 238 -11.88 -4.54 -4.88
CA LYS A 238 -12.48 -5.73 -5.50
C LYS A 238 -11.46 -6.85 -5.55
N THR A 239 -11.79 -7.96 -4.89
CA THR A 239 -10.84 -9.07 -4.66
C THR A 239 -10.90 -10.18 -5.71
N LYS A 240 -11.77 -10.07 -6.73
CA LYS A 240 -12.03 -11.09 -7.77
C LYS A 240 -10.79 -11.79 -8.33
N ASP A 241 -9.76 -11.03 -8.66
CA ASP A 241 -8.54 -11.53 -9.30
C ASP A 241 -7.35 -11.61 -8.33
N MET A 242 -7.61 -11.41 -7.03
CA MET A 242 -6.60 -11.48 -5.98
C MET A 242 -6.62 -12.88 -5.36
N PRO A 243 -5.47 -13.48 -5.08
CA PRO A 243 -5.42 -14.75 -4.35
C PRO A 243 -5.89 -14.55 -2.89
N VAL A 244 -6.39 -15.60 -2.25
CA VAL A 244 -6.94 -15.56 -0.86
C VAL A 244 -5.93 -14.99 0.14
N ASN A 245 -4.65 -15.31 -0.05
CA ASN A 245 -3.54 -14.82 0.73
C ASN A 245 -2.96 -13.49 0.22
N GLY A 246 -3.74 -12.72 -0.53
CA GLY A 246 -3.36 -11.41 -1.05
C GLY A 246 -3.19 -10.37 0.05
N ILE A 247 -2.34 -9.38 -0.25
CA ILE A 247 -2.15 -8.18 0.54
C ILE A 247 -2.22 -6.94 -0.36
N MET A 248 -2.29 -5.77 0.25
CA MET A 248 -2.28 -4.48 -0.44
C MET A 248 -1.30 -3.53 0.24
N ALA A 249 -0.63 -2.71 -0.57
CA ALA A 249 0.25 -1.65 -0.12
C ALA A 249 -0.20 -0.32 -0.70
N PHE A 250 -0.65 0.60 0.16
CA PHE A 250 -1.05 1.95 -0.22
C PHE A 250 0.15 2.87 -0.08
N CYS A 251 0.79 3.20 -1.20
CA CYS A 251 1.89 4.16 -1.24
C CYS A 251 1.37 5.55 -1.64
N THR A 252 1.97 6.60 -1.10
CA THR A 252 1.59 7.98 -1.44
C THR A 252 2.80 8.83 -1.79
N PHE A 253 2.72 9.50 -2.93
CA PHE A 253 3.67 10.49 -3.41
C PHE A 253 2.94 11.79 -3.73
N TYR A 254 3.67 12.90 -3.74
CA TYR A 254 3.12 14.22 -3.98
C TYR A 254 4.01 15.03 -4.91
N ASP A 255 3.38 15.94 -5.63
CA ASP A 255 4.02 17.07 -6.31
C ASP A 255 3.50 18.39 -5.69
N GLY A 256 4.36 19.40 -5.63
CA GLY A 256 4.04 20.71 -5.08
C GLY A 256 3.98 20.78 -3.54
N LEU A 257 4.72 19.91 -2.84
CA LEU A 257 4.82 19.95 -1.37
C LEU A 257 5.47 21.23 -0.84
N ASP A 258 6.32 21.88 -1.64
CA ASP A 258 7.05 23.10 -1.25
C ASP A 258 6.13 24.29 -0.91
N ASN A 259 4.86 24.22 -1.32
CA ASN A 259 3.83 25.21 -0.98
C ASN A 259 3.29 25.06 0.45
N LEU A 260 3.63 23.96 1.13
CA LEU A 260 3.23 23.67 2.50
C LEU A 260 4.44 23.79 3.44
N GLN A 261 4.17 23.95 4.73
CA GLN A 261 5.21 23.99 5.77
C GLN A 261 5.04 22.80 6.72
N PRO A 262 6.14 22.24 7.26
CA PRO A 262 6.05 21.23 8.31
C PRO A 262 5.20 21.70 9.49
N LEU A 263 4.35 20.83 10.02
CA LEU A 263 3.53 21.15 11.18
C LEU A 263 4.30 20.86 12.48
N ALA A 264 4.15 21.75 13.47
CA ALA A 264 4.86 21.61 14.75
C ALA A 264 4.39 20.39 15.58
N GLU A 265 3.10 20.04 15.46
CA GLU A 265 2.50 18.92 16.21
C GLU A 265 2.79 17.56 15.58
N ASP A 266 3.16 17.53 14.30
CA ASP A 266 3.45 16.31 13.56
C ASP A 266 4.52 16.57 12.50
N THR A 267 5.75 16.15 12.81
CA THR A 267 6.93 16.33 11.96
C THR A 267 6.85 15.65 10.59
N PHE A 268 5.90 14.74 10.36
CA PHE A 268 5.65 14.13 9.06
C PHE A 268 4.62 14.90 8.24
N ASP A 269 3.76 15.68 8.90
CA ASP A 269 2.66 16.41 8.26
C ASP A 269 3.12 17.76 7.73
N HIS A 270 2.45 18.21 6.67
CA HIS A 270 2.72 19.47 5.99
C HIS A 270 1.40 20.21 5.83
N GLY A 271 1.41 21.52 6.09
CA GLY A 271 0.19 22.29 6.11
C GLY A 271 0.39 23.79 6.14
N VAL A 272 -0.71 24.50 6.38
CA VAL A 272 -0.76 25.96 6.47
C VAL A 272 -1.50 26.35 7.74
N LYS A 273 -0.88 27.20 8.57
CA LYS A 273 -1.48 27.73 9.83
C LYS A 273 -2.03 26.61 10.75
N GLY A 274 -1.28 25.52 10.88
CA GLY A 274 -1.65 24.37 11.73
C GLY A 274 -2.65 23.39 11.11
N ALA A 275 -3.22 23.68 9.93
CA ALA A 275 -4.09 22.76 9.21
C ALA A 275 -3.31 21.95 8.18
N SER A 276 -3.39 20.62 8.24
CA SER A 276 -2.76 19.71 7.27
C SER A 276 -3.26 19.97 5.85
N GLY A 277 -2.35 20.01 4.88
CA GLY A 277 -2.63 19.99 3.45
C GLY A 277 -2.68 18.58 2.85
N LEU A 278 -2.38 17.55 3.65
CA LEU A 278 -2.25 16.18 3.17
C LEU A 278 -3.59 15.45 3.11
N THR A 279 -3.61 14.40 2.29
CA THR A 279 -4.78 13.56 2.09
C THR A 279 -4.88 12.52 3.21
N ARG A 280 -6.09 12.13 3.57
CA ARG A 280 -6.34 11.09 4.59
C ARG A 280 -7.00 9.87 3.99
N LEU A 281 -6.58 8.70 4.43
CA LEU A 281 -7.23 7.41 4.17
C LEU A 281 -8.07 7.04 5.41
N HIS A 282 -9.38 7.07 5.26
CA HIS A 282 -10.31 6.83 6.37
C HIS A 282 -10.93 5.44 6.23
N PHE A 283 -10.90 4.67 7.31
CA PHE A 283 -11.47 3.33 7.39
C PHE A 283 -12.70 3.31 8.29
N ARG A 284 -13.71 2.52 7.90
CA ARG A 284 -14.92 2.27 8.69
C ARG A 284 -15.29 0.80 8.64
N LEU A 285 -15.52 0.19 9.81
CA LEU A 285 -16.01 -1.18 9.91
C LEU A 285 -17.36 -1.31 9.20
N LYS A 286 -17.51 -2.40 8.44
CA LYS A 286 -18.80 -2.77 7.83
C LYS A 286 -19.79 -3.26 8.89
N GLU A 287 -19.27 -3.97 9.89
CA GLU A 287 -20.04 -4.59 10.97
C GLU A 287 -19.44 -4.19 12.34
N PRO A 288 -20.21 -3.58 13.26
CA PRO A 288 -19.68 -3.03 14.51
C PRO A 288 -19.09 -4.05 15.49
N ALA A 289 -19.44 -5.33 15.37
CA ALA A 289 -19.00 -6.41 16.28
C ALA A 289 -17.82 -7.22 15.73
N ALA A 290 -17.10 -6.69 14.73
CA ALA A 290 -15.95 -7.38 14.16
C ALA A 290 -14.78 -7.42 15.15
N GLU A 291 -14.27 -8.62 15.42
CA GLU A 291 -13.10 -8.87 16.25
C GLU A 291 -12.01 -9.54 15.41
N ARG A 292 -10.75 -9.34 15.80
CA ARG A 292 -9.60 -10.06 15.25
C ARG A 292 -8.79 -10.62 16.39
N ASP A 293 -8.58 -11.94 16.40
CA ASP A 293 -7.83 -12.65 17.45
C ASP A 293 -8.36 -12.36 18.87
N GLY A 294 -9.68 -12.19 19.01
CA GLY A 294 -10.36 -11.86 20.28
C GLY A 294 -10.19 -10.40 20.73
N VAL A 295 -9.61 -9.53 19.89
CA VAL A 295 -9.47 -8.10 20.14
C VAL A 295 -10.49 -7.32 19.31
N ALA A 296 -11.23 -6.44 19.98
CA ALA A 296 -12.19 -5.56 19.33
C ALA A 296 -11.48 -4.58 18.39
N LEU A 297 -11.91 -4.59 17.13
CA LEU A 297 -11.42 -3.65 16.13
C LEU A 297 -12.10 -2.28 16.28
N PRO A 298 -11.39 -1.16 16.05
CA PRO A 298 -12.00 0.16 16.13
C PRO A 298 -13.05 0.33 15.04
N SER A 299 -14.21 0.91 15.39
CA SER A 299 -15.31 1.18 14.46
C SER A 299 -14.90 2.03 13.25
N GLN A 300 -13.92 2.91 13.45
CA GLN A 300 -13.29 3.70 12.41
C GLN A 300 -11.89 4.15 12.85
N PHE A 301 -11.00 4.36 11.88
CA PHE A 301 -9.70 4.99 12.10
C PHE A 301 -9.26 5.75 10.85
N THR A 302 -8.25 6.59 10.96
CA THR A 302 -7.77 7.42 9.85
C THR A 302 -6.26 7.47 9.83
N LEU A 303 -5.68 7.36 8.65
CA LEU A 303 -4.26 7.55 8.40
C LEU A 303 -4.07 8.84 7.59
N THR A 304 -3.22 9.74 8.05
CA THR A 304 -2.69 10.81 7.19
C THR A 304 -1.71 10.17 6.23
N LEU A 305 -1.91 10.36 4.93
CA LEU A 305 -1.04 9.82 3.89
C LEU A 305 0.14 10.76 3.68
N TYR A 306 1.21 10.55 4.46
CA TYR A 306 2.40 11.39 4.35
C TYR A 306 3.17 11.14 3.04
N PRO A 307 4.01 12.08 2.61
CA PRO A 307 4.91 11.87 1.48
C PRO A 307 5.83 10.65 1.71
N GLY A 308 5.85 9.74 0.74
CA GLY A 308 6.62 8.49 0.83
C GLY A 308 6.04 7.46 1.82
N SER A 309 4.84 7.67 2.36
CA SER A 309 4.23 6.72 3.29
C SER A 309 3.77 5.43 2.62
N VAL A 310 3.73 4.35 3.39
CA VAL A 310 3.21 3.04 2.97
C VAL A 310 2.33 2.47 4.07
N PHE A 311 1.09 2.10 3.71
CA PHE A 311 0.23 1.28 4.57
C PHE A 311 0.03 -0.10 3.97
N PHE A 312 0.46 -1.13 4.69
CA PHE A 312 0.24 -2.53 4.34
C PHE A 312 -1.00 -3.07 5.05
N MET A 313 -1.86 -3.76 4.32
CA MET A 313 -3.01 -4.46 4.89
C MET A 313 -3.30 -5.79 4.17
N PRO A 314 -3.72 -6.84 4.90
CA PRO A 314 -4.18 -8.09 4.31
C PRO A 314 -5.60 -7.95 3.76
N LEU A 315 -6.01 -8.89 2.89
CA LEU A 315 -7.38 -8.93 2.38
C LEU A 315 -8.45 -9.10 3.47
N SER A 316 -8.11 -9.75 4.59
CA SER A 316 -9.00 -9.84 5.76
C SER A 316 -9.37 -8.45 6.30
N THR A 317 -8.46 -7.48 6.27
CA THR A 317 -8.80 -6.09 6.64
C THR A 317 -9.72 -5.44 5.61
N ASN A 318 -9.51 -5.66 4.30
CA ASN A 318 -10.41 -5.16 3.24
C ASN A 318 -11.81 -5.76 3.31
N ARG A 319 -11.90 -7.00 3.80
CA ARG A 319 -13.15 -7.68 4.06
C ARG A 319 -13.91 -7.05 5.24
N LEU A 320 -13.22 -6.62 6.29
CA LEU A 320 -13.85 -6.03 7.49
C LEU A 320 -14.17 -4.54 7.35
N TYR A 321 -13.36 -3.80 6.58
CA TYR A 321 -13.45 -2.35 6.48
C TYR A 321 -13.82 -1.88 5.07
N THR A 322 -14.56 -0.77 5.00
CA THR A 322 -14.51 0.12 3.84
C THR A 322 -13.48 1.20 4.07
N HIS A 323 -12.93 1.76 3.00
CA HIS A 323 -12.02 2.88 3.05
C HIS A 323 -12.37 3.98 2.04
N GLU A 324 -11.97 5.21 2.35
CA GLU A 324 -12.17 6.36 1.48
C GLU A 324 -11.00 7.34 1.50
N ILE A 325 -10.82 8.03 0.38
CA ILE A 325 -9.81 9.08 0.23
C ILE A 325 -10.48 10.42 0.51
N ARG A 326 -10.06 11.06 1.61
CA ARG A 326 -10.54 12.38 2.05
C ARG A 326 -9.46 13.44 1.79
N PRO A 327 -9.72 14.43 0.91
CA PRO A 327 -8.81 15.55 0.74
C PRO A 327 -8.82 16.47 1.97
N SER A 328 -7.79 17.31 2.09
CA SER A 328 -7.70 18.33 3.14
C SER A 328 -8.83 19.37 3.03
N THR A 329 -9.14 20.00 4.16
CA THR A 329 -10.09 21.12 4.25
C THR A 329 -9.54 22.42 3.66
N LEU A 330 -8.21 22.58 3.53
CA LEU A 330 -7.57 23.77 2.91
C LEU A 330 -8.03 23.97 1.47
N ASP A 331 -8.07 25.22 0.99
CA ASP A 331 -8.47 25.51 -0.38
C ASP A 331 -7.60 24.82 -1.43
N ALA A 332 -8.22 24.44 -2.56
CA ALA A 332 -7.61 23.66 -3.63
C ALA A 332 -6.29 24.25 -4.17
N GLU A 333 -6.12 25.57 -4.10
CA GLU A 333 -4.90 26.27 -4.51
C GLU A 333 -3.68 25.98 -3.61
N LEU A 334 -3.93 25.58 -2.36
CA LEU A 334 -2.88 25.26 -1.39
C LEU A 334 -2.54 23.77 -1.38
N LEU A 335 -3.33 22.94 -2.07
CA LEU A 335 -3.18 21.50 -1.99
C LEU A 335 -2.17 20.98 -3.00
N PRO A 336 -1.21 20.14 -2.57
CA PRO A 336 -0.33 19.45 -3.50
C PRO A 336 -1.12 18.45 -4.34
N THR A 337 -0.56 18.09 -5.49
CA THR A 337 -1.13 17.03 -6.33
C THR A 337 -0.69 15.69 -5.78
N ARG A 338 -1.64 14.80 -5.47
CA ARG A 338 -1.33 13.47 -4.91
C ARG A 338 -1.25 12.42 -6.02
N LEU A 339 -0.22 11.58 -5.98
CA LEU A 339 -0.17 10.29 -6.64
C LEU A 339 -0.42 9.19 -5.62
N GLY A 340 -1.58 8.54 -5.72
CA GLY A 340 -1.85 7.30 -4.99
C GLY A 340 -1.32 6.12 -5.80
N TYR A 341 -0.40 5.34 -5.22
CA TYR A 341 0.24 4.20 -5.87
C TYR A 341 -0.10 2.95 -5.07
N VAL A 342 -1.15 2.24 -5.49
CA VAL A 342 -1.69 1.09 -4.76
C VAL A 342 -1.20 -0.19 -5.42
N VAL A 343 -0.38 -0.94 -4.69
CA VAL A 343 0.15 -2.22 -5.14
C VAL A 343 -0.67 -3.35 -4.54
N ARG A 344 -1.03 -4.33 -5.36
CA ARG A 344 -1.89 -5.47 -5.02
C ARG A 344 -1.31 -6.76 -5.57
N CYS A 345 -1.84 -7.87 -5.09
CA CYS A 345 -1.56 -9.20 -5.61
C CYS A 345 -2.60 -9.56 -6.68
N SER A 346 -2.17 -10.02 -7.85
CA SER A 346 -3.03 -10.67 -8.84
C SER A 346 -2.61 -12.11 -9.08
N SER A 347 -3.60 -13.00 -9.16
CA SER A 347 -3.47 -14.39 -9.62
C SER A 347 -4.07 -14.61 -11.01
N ALA A 348 -4.69 -13.60 -11.63
CA ALA A 348 -5.29 -13.71 -12.95
C ALA A 348 -4.24 -13.54 -14.06
N GLU A 349 -3.58 -14.63 -14.43
CA GLU A 349 -2.63 -14.64 -15.53
C GLU A 349 -3.34 -14.52 -16.89
N ALA A 350 -2.77 -13.71 -17.77
CA ALA A 350 -3.33 -13.41 -19.07
C ALA A 350 -2.28 -13.45 -20.19
N VAL A 351 -2.77 -13.65 -21.41
CA VAL A 351 -2.01 -13.56 -22.65
C VAL A 351 -2.76 -12.72 -23.65
N HIS A 352 -2.09 -11.75 -24.26
CA HIS A 352 -2.59 -11.09 -25.46
C HIS A 352 -1.91 -11.68 -26.69
N LYS A 353 -2.70 -12.19 -27.63
CA LYS A 353 -2.22 -12.70 -28.93
C LYS A 353 -3.32 -12.63 -29.99
N ASN A 354 -2.94 -12.45 -31.25
CA ASN A 354 -3.87 -12.36 -32.38
C ASN A 354 -5.01 -11.35 -32.12
N ASP A 355 -4.70 -10.16 -31.61
CA ASP A 355 -5.65 -9.08 -31.26
C ASP A 355 -6.69 -9.45 -30.20
N HIS A 356 -6.41 -10.45 -29.36
CA HIS A 356 -7.33 -10.89 -28.31
C HIS A 356 -6.59 -11.18 -27.00
N THR A 357 -7.23 -10.84 -25.89
CA THR A 357 -6.78 -11.21 -24.55
C THR A 357 -7.44 -12.52 -24.12
N PHE A 358 -6.65 -13.41 -23.52
CA PHE A 358 -7.04 -14.70 -22.97
C PHE A 358 -6.63 -14.78 -21.50
N LEU A 359 -7.45 -15.39 -20.67
CA LEU A 359 -7.10 -15.81 -19.31
C LEU A 359 -6.44 -17.19 -19.36
N LYS A 360 -5.36 -17.39 -18.60
CA LYS A 360 -4.81 -18.72 -18.35
C LYS A 360 -5.58 -19.35 -17.18
N MET A 361 -6.37 -20.37 -17.45
CA MET A 361 -7.17 -21.07 -16.43
C MET A 361 -6.97 -22.57 -16.57
N ALA A 362 -6.53 -23.24 -15.49
CA ALA A 362 -6.30 -24.69 -15.47
C ALA A 362 -5.43 -25.23 -16.64
N GLY A 363 -4.48 -24.44 -17.13
CA GLY A 363 -3.62 -24.78 -18.27
C GLY A 363 -4.23 -24.50 -19.65
N GLU A 364 -5.46 -24.02 -19.71
CA GLU A 364 -6.14 -23.62 -20.95
C GLU A 364 -6.18 -22.09 -21.12
N LEU A 365 -6.30 -21.65 -22.37
CA LEU A 365 -6.50 -20.25 -22.72
C LEU A 365 -7.98 -19.99 -23.00
N VAL A 366 -8.61 -19.19 -22.15
CA VAL A 366 -10.02 -18.82 -22.28
C VAL A 366 -10.12 -17.37 -22.70
N LYS A 367 -10.71 -17.13 -23.87
CA LYS A 367 -10.82 -15.79 -24.46
C LYS A 367 -11.67 -14.87 -23.58
N LEU A 368 -11.17 -13.66 -23.33
CA LEU A 368 -11.93 -12.62 -22.64
C LEU A 368 -13.04 -12.11 -23.57
N GLY A 369 -14.29 -12.33 -23.17
CA GLY A 369 -15.48 -11.90 -23.90
C GLY A 369 -15.99 -10.53 -23.45
N PRO A 370 -16.88 -9.89 -24.22
CA PRO A 370 -17.55 -8.68 -23.77
C PRO A 370 -18.48 -8.98 -22.58
N PRO A 371 -18.71 -8.01 -21.68
CA PRO A 371 -19.69 -8.16 -20.61
C PRO A 371 -21.11 -8.39 -21.15
N THR A 372 -21.84 -9.34 -20.58
CA THR A 372 -23.28 -9.52 -20.82
C THR A 372 -24.10 -8.73 -19.80
N PRO A 373 -25.36 -8.32 -20.10
CA PRO A 373 -26.22 -7.64 -19.13
C PRO A 373 -26.38 -8.41 -17.82
N ASP A 374 -26.64 -9.72 -17.90
CA ASP A 374 -26.81 -10.58 -16.71
C ASP A 374 -25.51 -10.74 -15.94
N GLY A 375 -24.38 -10.94 -16.64
CA GLY A 375 -23.06 -11.01 -16.02
C GLY A 375 -22.71 -9.71 -15.30
N MET A 376 -23.03 -8.56 -15.88
CA MET A 376 -22.81 -7.24 -15.27
C MET A 376 -23.69 -7.01 -14.04
N ASN A 377 -24.96 -7.45 -14.09
CA ASN A 377 -25.86 -7.35 -12.96
C ASN A 377 -25.36 -8.19 -11.78
N GLU A 378 -24.95 -9.43 -12.05
CA GLU A 378 -24.42 -10.34 -11.03
C GLU A 378 -23.07 -9.82 -10.47
N LEU A 379 -22.16 -9.35 -11.33
CA LEU A 379 -20.89 -8.77 -10.86
C LEU A 379 -21.11 -7.56 -9.97
N ARG A 380 -22.04 -6.66 -10.34
CA ARG A 380 -22.39 -5.49 -9.52
C ARG A 380 -23.06 -5.88 -8.20
N ARG A 381 -23.86 -6.95 -8.19
CA ARG A 381 -24.45 -7.49 -6.97
C ARG A 381 -23.36 -7.95 -6.00
N LEU A 382 -22.38 -8.73 -6.48
CA LEU A 382 -21.24 -9.17 -5.67
C LEU A 382 -20.39 -7.99 -5.19
N TYR A 383 -20.15 -6.98 -6.03
CA TYR A 383 -19.43 -5.76 -5.63
C TYR A 383 -20.15 -4.98 -4.53
N ALA A 384 -21.48 -4.93 -4.57
CA ALA A 384 -22.28 -4.29 -3.54
C ALA A 384 -22.27 -5.11 -2.23
N GLU A 385 -22.30 -6.44 -2.34
CA GLU A 385 -22.18 -7.35 -1.20
C GLU A 385 -20.83 -7.19 -0.50
N GLU A 386 -19.73 -7.23 -1.25
CA GLU A 386 -18.36 -7.04 -0.74
C GLU A 386 -18.17 -5.68 -0.04
N ASN A 387 -18.88 -4.63 -0.47
CA ASN A 387 -18.82 -3.32 0.18
C ASN A 387 -19.62 -3.27 1.50
N ARG A 388 -20.61 -4.14 1.68
CA ARG A 388 -21.59 -4.06 2.78
C ARG A 388 -21.32 -5.07 3.88
N THR A 389 -20.77 -6.23 3.58
CA THR A 389 -20.65 -7.36 4.52
C THR A 389 -19.20 -7.69 4.84
N SER A 390 -18.99 -8.37 5.96
CA SER A 390 -17.71 -8.97 6.36
C SER A 390 -17.49 -10.39 5.79
N SER A 391 -18.42 -10.88 4.97
CA SER A 391 -18.37 -12.20 4.35
C SER A 391 -17.24 -12.28 3.32
N PHE A 392 -16.67 -13.48 3.17
CA PHE A 392 -15.82 -13.78 2.03
C PHE A 392 -16.67 -13.85 0.76
N ILE A 393 -16.26 -13.14 -0.29
CA ILE A 393 -16.98 -13.10 -1.56
C ILE A 393 -16.22 -13.95 -2.58
N ASP A 394 -16.79 -15.11 -2.90
CA ASP A 394 -16.29 -15.93 -3.99
C ASP A 394 -16.91 -15.47 -5.32
N TYR A 395 -16.06 -15.02 -6.23
CA TYR A 395 -16.47 -14.62 -7.56
C TYR A 395 -16.58 -15.80 -8.52
N GLY A 396 -15.91 -16.93 -8.22
CA GLY A 396 -15.73 -18.08 -9.09
C GLY A 396 -15.12 -17.74 -10.46
N ASP A 397 -15.04 -18.76 -11.32
CA ASP A 397 -14.47 -18.62 -12.67
C ASP A 397 -15.50 -18.17 -13.73
N LYS A 398 -16.70 -17.76 -13.30
CA LYS A 398 -17.83 -17.46 -14.20
C LYS A 398 -17.69 -16.13 -14.97
N PHE A 399 -16.86 -15.21 -14.48
CA PHE A 399 -16.71 -13.90 -15.09
C PHE A 399 -15.55 -13.91 -16.10
N LEU A 400 -15.87 -14.21 -17.36
CA LEU A 400 -14.89 -14.23 -18.47
C LEU A 400 -14.83 -12.88 -19.21
N PHE A 401 -15.08 -11.79 -18.49
CA PHE A 401 -15.05 -10.43 -19.03
C PHE A 401 -14.41 -9.45 -18.04
N SER A 402 -14.07 -8.27 -18.53
CA SER A 402 -13.66 -7.12 -17.73
C SER A 402 -14.59 -5.94 -17.95
N MET A 403 -14.71 -5.09 -16.91
CA MET A 403 -15.33 -3.77 -17.04
C MET A 403 -14.35 -2.74 -17.60
N ASN A 404 -13.04 -3.03 -17.54
CA ASN A 404 -12.00 -2.15 -18.02
C ASN A 404 -11.73 -2.44 -19.50
N THR A 405 -12.00 -1.48 -20.37
CA THR A 405 -11.78 -1.66 -21.81
C THR A 405 -10.30 -1.89 -22.16
N GLY A 406 -9.39 -1.35 -21.35
CA GLY A 406 -7.96 -1.57 -21.46
C GLY A 406 -7.52 -3.03 -21.40
N ASP A 407 -8.25 -3.88 -20.68
CA ASP A 407 -7.89 -5.30 -20.48
C ASP A 407 -8.02 -6.13 -21.78
N TYR A 408 -8.73 -5.61 -22.77
CA TYR A 408 -8.93 -6.24 -24.07
C TYR A 408 -7.86 -5.85 -25.10
N ILE A 409 -7.02 -4.87 -24.78
CA ILE A 409 -6.00 -4.30 -25.68
C ILE A 409 -4.64 -4.87 -25.31
N ALA A 410 -3.74 -4.97 -26.30
CA ALA A 410 -2.36 -5.39 -26.08
C ALA A 410 -1.69 -4.54 -24.98
N PRO A 411 -1.08 -5.16 -23.96
CA PRO A 411 -0.31 -4.41 -22.98
C PRO A 411 0.93 -3.78 -23.64
N ARG A 412 1.43 -2.69 -23.08
CA ARG A 412 2.66 -2.04 -23.58
C ARG A 412 3.88 -2.49 -22.78
N ILE A 413 5.01 -2.65 -23.46
CA ILE A 413 6.32 -3.00 -22.87
C ILE A 413 7.11 -1.75 -22.52
#